data_AF-A0A963SH56-F1
#
_entry.id   AF-A0A963SH56-F1
#
_cell.length_a   1.000
_cell.length_b   1.000
_cell.length_c   1.000
_cell.angle_alpha   90.00
_cell.angle_beta   90.00
_cell.angle_gamma   90.00
#
_symmetry.space_group_name_H-M   'P 1'
#
loop_
_entity.id
_entity.type
_entity.pdbx_description
1 polymer ?
#
loop_
_entity_poly.entity_id
_entity_poly.type
_entity_poly.pdbx_seq_one_letter_code
_entity_poly.pdbx_strand_id
1 'polypeptide(L)'
;GRSKGTMPVQIAGNVKHGGLYETAFGVTLGELVNEIGGGTASGRPVKAVQVGGPLGAYIHPDQFDLPFDYEAFAAADALVGHGGIVVFDDTVDMAAMARFAMVFCAAESCGKCTPCRIGSVRGVEIIERILAGGRMADSVERLPQMHNAAKTPRDAGGQVALLEDLCDVMKSASLCALGGFTPYPVMSALKHWPEDFGIRASEKASA
;
A
#
# COMPACT_ATOMS: atom_id res chain seq x y z
N GLY A 1 1.67 15.23 -21.56
CA GLY A 1 3.00 14.83 -21.04
C GLY A 1 3.83 14.07 -22.06
N ARG A 2 4.80 13.29 -21.56
CA ARG A 2 5.64 12.37 -22.37
C ARG A 2 4.96 11.02 -22.60
N SER A 3 3.98 10.68 -21.77
CA SER A 3 3.02 9.60 -22.02
C SER A 3 2.20 9.90 -23.28
N LYS A 4 2.42 9.13 -24.36
CA LYS A 4 1.77 9.25 -25.68
C LYS A 4 1.12 7.92 -26.08
N GLY A 5 0.16 7.98 -26.98
CA GLY A 5 -0.54 6.80 -27.49
C GLY A 5 -1.68 6.34 -26.59
N THR A 6 -2.00 5.06 -26.69
CA THR A 6 -3.08 4.40 -25.94
C THR A 6 -2.53 3.38 -24.95
N MET A 7 -3.34 3.05 -23.95
CA MET A 7 -3.07 2.01 -22.97
C MET A 7 -4.30 1.10 -22.87
N PRO A 8 -4.14 -0.23 -23.01
CA PRO A 8 -5.20 -1.17 -22.66
C PRO A 8 -5.30 -1.24 -21.14
N VAL A 9 -6.26 -0.55 -20.52
CA VAL A 9 -6.54 -0.60 -19.09
C VAL A 9 -7.40 -1.81 -18.74
N GLN A 10 -7.12 -2.45 -17.60
CA GLN A 10 -7.87 -3.60 -17.11
C GLN A 10 -8.57 -3.22 -15.80
N ILE A 11 -9.89 -3.06 -15.84
CA ILE A 11 -10.69 -2.66 -14.69
C ILE A 11 -11.26 -3.92 -14.04
N ALA A 12 -10.90 -4.16 -12.78
CA ALA A 12 -11.17 -5.38 -12.03
C ALA A 12 -11.51 -5.10 -10.55
N GLY A 13 -11.72 -6.16 -9.77
CA GLY A 13 -12.12 -6.05 -8.36
C GLY A 13 -13.63 -5.90 -8.21
N ASN A 14 -14.06 -5.06 -7.26
CA ASN A 14 -15.47 -4.76 -7.02
C ASN A 14 -15.93 -3.61 -7.93
N VAL A 15 -16.24 -3.93 -9.18
CA VAL A 15 -16.61 -2.97 -10.22
C VAL A 15 -17.74 -3.49 -11.10
N LYS A 16 -18.69 -2.63 -11.48
CA LYS A 16 -19.91 -3.03 -12.19
C LYS A 16 -19.64 -3.48 -13.63
N HIS A 17 -18.76 -2.77 -14.32
CA HIS A 17 -18.38 -3.03 -15.70
C HIS A 17 -16.87 -3.32 -15.77
N GLY A 18 -16.48 -4.48 -15.21
CA GLY A 18 -15.10 -4.96 -15.29
C GLY A 18 -14.75 -5.49 -16.68
N GLY A 19 -13.50 -5.29 -17.12
CA GLY A 19 -13.07 -5.71 -18.44
C GLY A 19 -11.77 -5.06 -18.91
N LEU A 20 -11.48 -5.26 -20.20
CA LEU A 20 -10.37 -4.65 -20.91
C LEU A 20 -10.89 -3.50 -21.77
N TYR A 21 -10.36 -2.30 -21.56
CA TYR A 21 -10.72 -1.10 -22.30
C TYR A 21 -9.45 -0.44 -22.82
N GLU A 22 -9.44 0.04 -24.06
CA GLU A 22 -8.31 0.79 -24.59
C GLU A 22 -8.64 2.28 -24.60
N THR A 23 -7.80 3.08 -23.92
CA THR A 23 -7.99 4.54 -23.81
C THR A 23 -6.70 5.27 -24.17
N ALA A 24 -6.80 6.52 -24.60
CA ALA A 24 -5.64 7.40 -24.67
C ALA A 24 -5.13 7.73 -23.26
N PHE A 25 -3.82 7.96 -23.12
CA PHE A 25 -3.28 8.53 -21.88
C PHE A 25 -3.89 9.90 -21.59
N GLY A 26 -4.06 10.23 -20.30
CA GLY A 26 -4.59 11.51 -19.83
C GLY A 26 -6.07 11.50 -19.43
N VAL A 27 -6.81 10.42 -19.70
CA VAL A 27 -8.11 10.17 -19.04
C VAL A 27 -7.91 10.12 -17.54
N THR A 28 -8.82 10.68 -16.75
CA THR A 28 -8.69 10.68 -15.28
C THR A 28 -9.01 9.33 -14.68
N LEU A 29 -8.48 9.03 -13.49
CA LEU A 29 -8.84 7.81 -12.78
C LEU A 29 -10.34 7.76 -12.45
N GLY A 30 -10.95 8.92 -12.15
CA GLY A 30 -12.37 9.05 -11.91
C GLY A 30 -13.24 8.66 -13.10
N GLU A 31 -12.89 9.11 -14.31
CA GLU A 31 -13.57 8.70 -15.55
C GLU A 31 -13.46 7.19 -15.78
N LEU A 32 -12.26 6.61 -15.59
CA LEU A 32 -12.05 5.17 -15.72
C LEU A 32 -12.91 4.37 -14.74
N VAL A 33 -12.96 4.77 -13.46
CA VAL A 33 -13.65 4.01 -12.41
C VAL A 33 -15.17 4.24 -12.44
N ASN A 34 -15.61 5.49 -12.56
CA ASN A 34 -17.01 5.86 -12.39
C ASN A 34 -17.79 5.84 -13.71
N GLU A 35 -17.18 6.28 -14.82
CA GLU A 35 -17.88 6.35 -16.11
C GLU A 35 -17.73 5.06 -16.91
N ILE A 36 -16.50 4.58 -17.12
CA ILE A 36 -16.25 3.34 -17.85
C ILE A 36 -16.57 2.12 -16.99
N GLY A 37 -16.05 2.08 -15.76
CA GLY A 37 -16.28 0.99 -14.80
C GLY A 37 -17.70 0.99 -14.20
N GLY A 38 -18.42 2.11 -14.28
CA GLY A 38 -19.78 2.25 -13.73
C GLY A 38 -19.85 2.22 -12.20
N GLY A 39 -18.75 2.52 -11.51
CA GLY A 39 -18.64 2.43 -10.06
C GLY A 39 -18.56 0.98 -9.54
N THR A 40 -18.80 0.79 -8.25
CA THR A 40 -18.67 -0.53 -7.61
C THR A 40 -19.80 -1.48 -8.04
N ALA A 41 -19.51 -2.78 -8.08
CA ALA A 41 -20.54 -3.80 -8.34
C ALA A 41 -21.54 -3.89 -7.18
N SER A 42 -21.09 -3.60 -5.95
CA SER A 42 -21.93 -3.60 -4.75
C SER A 42 -22.90 -2.42 -4.67
N GLY A 43 -22.72 -1.38 -5.49
CA GLY A 43 -23.46 -0.12 -5.41
C GLY A 43 -23.07 0.76 -4.22
N ARG A 44 -22.03 0.37 -3.47
CA ARG A 44 -21.48 1.12 -2.34
C ARG A 44 -20.44 2.14 -2.82
N PRO A 45 -20.13 3.18 -2.04
CA PRO A 45 -19.08 4.13 -2.40
C PRO A 45 -17.73 3.44 -2.62
N VAL A 46 -16.94 3.92 -3.58
CA VAL A 46 -15.54 3.50 -3.75
C VAL A 46 -14.74 4.04 -2.57
N LYS A 47 -13.95 3.19 -1.89
CA LYS A 47 -13.04 3.61 -0.82
C LYS A 47 -11.60 3.73 -1.29
N ALA A 48 -11.14 2.79 -2.12
CA ALA A 48 -9.77 2.78 -2.61
C ALA A 48 -9.70 2.13 -3.99
N VAL A 49 -8.70 2.54 -4.78
CA VAL A 49 -8.38 1.90 -6.07
C VAL A 49 -6.90 1.60 -6.11
N GLN A 50 -6.52 0.33 -6.30
CA GLN A 50 -5.13 -0.04 -6.52
C GLN A 50 -4.81 0.02 -8.01
N VAL A 51 -3.81 0.80 -8.39
CA VAL A 51 -3.39 0.96 -9.78
C VAL A 51 -1.98 0.42 -10.00
N GLY A 52 -1.77 -0.31 -11.09
CA GLY A 52 -0.45 -0.79 -11.50
C GLY A 52 -0.07 -2.17 -10.96
N GLY A 53 -1.05 -2.92 -10.47
CA GLY A 53 -0.87 -4.28 -9.94
C GLY A 53 -0.61 -4.30 -8.43
N PRO A 54 -0.24 -5.47 -7.86
CA PRO A 54 -0.16 -5.66 -6.40
C PRO A 54 0.93 -4.82 -5.71
N LEU A 55 1.89 -4.29 -6.48
CA LEU A 55 2.96 -3.42 -5.99
C LEU A 55 2.63 -1.93 -6.14
N GLY A 56 1.46 -1.62 -6.70
CA GLY A 56 0.96 -0.27 -6.84
C GLY A 56 0.42 0.31 -5.55
N ALA A 57 0.45 1.63 -5.43
CA ALA A 57 -0.20 2.36 -4.35
C ALA A 57 -1.73 2.26 -4.46
N TYR A 58 -2.40 2.38 -3.32
CA TYR A 58 -3.83 2.64 -3.25
C TYR A 58 -4.09 4.13 -3.41
N ILE A 59 -5.02 4.47 -4.30
CA ILE A 59 -5.42 5.84 -4.60
C ILE A 59 -6.74 6.13 -3.89
N HIS A 60 -6.76 7.22 -3.11
CA HIS A 60 -7.97 7.70 -2.44
C HIS A 60 -8.89 8.43 -3.45
N PRO A 61 -10.23 8.36 -3.30
CA PRO A 61 -11.18 9.08 -4.17
C PRO A 61 -10.90 10.57 -4.36
N ASP A 62 -10.34 11.25 -3.37
CA ASP A 62 -9.92 12.67 -3.46
C ASP A 62 -8.84 12.95 -4.51
N GLN A 63 -8.22 11.88 -5.06
CA GLN A 63 -7.19 11.95 -6.10
C GLN A 63 -7.72 11.44 -7.46
N PHE A 64 -9.04 11.28 -7.63
CA PHE A 64 -9.59 10.75 -8.89
C PHE A 64 -9.42 11.67 -10.09
N ASP A 65 -9.14 12.95 -9.87
CA ASP A 65 -8.75 13.90 -10.92
C ASP A 65 -7.34 13.63 -11.47
N LEU A 66 -6.59 12.68 -10.90
CA LEU A 66 -5.26 12.32 -11.36
C LEU A 66 -5.33 11.79 -12.81
N PRO A 67 -4.67 12.45 -13.77
CA PRO A 67 -4.65 11.98 -15.14
C PRO A 67 -3.86 10.67 -15.20
N PHE A 68 -4.43 9.69 -15.91
CA PHE A 68 -3.83 8.39 -16.14
C PHE A 68 -2.67 8.53 -17.13
N ASP A 69 -1.52 8.92 -16.59
CA ASP A 69 -0.24 9.07 -17.27
C ASP A 69 0.92 8.76 -16.32
N TYR A 70 2.08 8.38 -16.87
CA TYR A 70 3.21 7.89 -16.07
C TYR A 70 3.80 8.97 -15.15
N GLU A 71 3.83 10.23 -15.60
CA GLU A 71 4.48 11.31 -14.87
C GLU A 71 3.63 11.80 -13.71
N ALA A 72 2.32 11.96 -13.92
CA ALA A 72 1.37 12.37 -12.90
C ALA A 72 1.25 11.33 -11.79
N PHE A 73 1.17 10.04 -12.16
CA PHE A 73 1.16 8.96 -11.17
C PHE A 73 2.47 8.90 -10.37
N ALA A 74 3.63 9.01 -11.02
CA ALA A 74 4.90 9.04 -10.31
C ALA A 74 5.01 10.23 -9.34
N ALA A 75 4.51 11.41 -9.73
CA ALA A 75 4.47 12.60 -8.87
C ALA A 75 3.53 12.45 -7.66
N ALA A 76 2.59 11.51 -7.72
CA ALA A 76 1.67 11.18 -6.63
C ALA A 76 2.15 9.99 -5.77
N ASP A 77 3.43 9.59 -5.87
CA ASP A 77 3.98 8.38 -5.26
C ASP A 77 3.19 7.10 -5.64
N ALA A 78 2.68 7.07 -6.86
CA ALA A 78 1.95 5.95 -7.44
C ALA A 78 2.59 5.50 -8.75
N LEU A 79 2.01 4.48 -9.38
CA LEU A 79 2.48 3.97 -10.67
C LEU A 79 1.32 3.47 -11.53
N VAL A 80 1.42 3.70 -12.84
CA VAL A 80 0.46 3.16 -13.83
C VAL A 80 0.65 1.65 -14.00
N GLY A 81 1.90 1.17 -13.91
CA GLY A 81 2.25 -0.23 -14.10
C GLY A 81 1.77 -0.77 -15.45
N HIS A 82 1.11 -1.93 -15.43
CA HIS A 82 0.56 -2.57 -16.62
C HIS A 82 -0.87 -2.10 -16.98
N GLY A 83 -1.37 -1.03 -16.36
CA GLY A 83 -2.72 -0.53 -16.60
C GLY A 83 -3.84 -1.28 -15.85
N GLY A 84 -3.49 -2.13 -14.88
CA GLY A 84 -4.46 -2.80 -14.02
C GLY A 84 -5.01 -1.85 -12.96
N ILE A 85 -6.34 -1.87 -12.77
CA ILE A 85 -7.10 -1.00 -11.87
C ILE A 85 -8.03 -1.90 -11.05
N VAL A 86 -7.76 -2.06 -9.76
CA VAL A 86 -8.54 -2.90 -8.85
C VAL A 86 -9.36 -2.01 -7.92
N VAL A 87 -10.69 -2.06 -8.05
CA VAL A 87 -11.61 -1.21 -7.30
C VAL A 87 -12.06 -1.90 -6.01
N PHE A 88 -12.05 -1.14 -4.90
CA PHE A 88 -12.54 -1.57 -3.59
C PHE A 88 -13.65 -0.63 -3.11
N ASP A 89 -14.70 -1.19 -2.51
CA ASP A 89 -15.76 -0.39 -1.87
C ASP A 89 -15.43 -0.08 -0.40
N ASP A 90 -16.26 0.73 0.24
CA ASP A 90 -16.13 1.15 1.64
C ASP A 90 -16.16 0.05 2.70
N THR A 91 -16.30 -1.23 2.32
CA THR A 91 -16.19 -2.36 3.25
C THR A 91 -14.78 -2.89 3.42
N VAL A 92 -13.83 -2.49 2.56
CA VAL A 92 -12.44 -2.98 2.63
C VAL A 92 -11.74 -2.51 3.90
N ASP A 93 -10.98 -3.42 4.51
CA ASP A 93 -10.01 -3.15 5.57
C ASP A 93 -8.62 -2.91 4.95
N MET A 94 -8.14 -1.67 5.02
CA MET A 94 -6.87 -1.26 4.42
C MET A 94 -5.66 -1.73 5.24
N ALA A 95 -5.81 -2.01 6.53
CA ALA A 95 -4.75 -2.64 7.32
C ALA A 95 -4.59 -4.11 6.92
N ALA A 96 -5.69 -4.82 6.65
CA ALA A 96 -5.64 -6.15 6.07
C ALA A 96 -4.99 -6.15 4.68
N MET A 97 -5.23 -5.13 3.86
CA MET A 97 -4.59 -4.97 2.55
C MET A 97 -3.08 -4.66 2.65
N ALA A 98 -2.66 -3.81 3.59
CA ALA A 98 -1.25 -3.58 3.85
C ALA A 98 -0.55 -4.86 4.34
N ARG A 99 -1.19 -5.62 5.23
CA ARG A 99 -0.70 -6.93 5.66
C ARG A 99 -0.58 -7.89 4.48
N PHE A 100 -1.58 -7.93 3.61
CA PHE A 100 -1.57 -8.78 2.41
C PHE A 100 -0.39 -8.46 1.49
N ALA A 101 -0.06 -7.17 1.27
CA ALA A 101 1.10 -6.79 0.46
C ALA A 101 2.42 -7.37 1.00
N MET A 102 2.60 -7.36 2.33
CA MET A 102 3.76 -7.97 2.98
C MET A 102 3.75 -9.50 2.87
N VAL A 103 2.58 -10.15 3.03
CA VAL A 103 2.43 -11.60 2.83
C VAL A 103 2.76 -12.00 1.39
N PHE A 104 2.25 -11.28 0.40
CA PHE A 104 2.52 -11.51 -1.02
C PHE A 104 4.02 -11.39 -1.31
N CYS A 105 4.67 -10.33 -0.81
CA CYS A 105 6.12 -10.16 -0.97
C CYS A 105 6.91 -11.30 -0.32
N ALA A 106 6.52 -11.76 0.86
CA ALA A 106 7.18 -12.88 1.54
C ALA A 106 7.04 -14.20 0.75
N ALA A 107 5.85 -14.47 0.19
CA ALA A 107 5.58 -15.67 -0.59
C ALA A 107 6.31 -15.66 -1.95
N GLU A 108 6.34 -14.52 -2.63
CA GLU A 108 6.90 -14.39 -3.99
C GLU A 108 8.38 -13.94 -3.99
N SER A 109 8.99 -13.80 -2.81
CA SER A 109 10.40 -13.39 -2.72
C SER A 109 11.31 -14.44 -3.35
N CYS A 110 12.16 -14.02 -4.28
CA CYS A 110 13.26 -14.86 -4.79
C CYS A 110 14.35 -15.14 -3.74
N GLY A 111 14.27 -14.48 -2.57
CA GLY A 111 15.15 -14.70 -1.43
C GLY A 111 16.50 -13.99 -1.46
N LYS A 112 16.84 -13.28 -2.54
CA LYS A 112 18.19 -12.74 -2.76
C LYS A 112 18.56 -11.56 -1.85
N CYS A 113 17.64 -10.62 -1.60
CA CYS A 113 17.91 -9.45 -0.76
C CYS A 113 17.22 -9.58 0.59
N THR A 114 17.96 -9.30 1.67
CA THR A 114 17.47 -9.43 3.04
C THR A 114 16.23 -8.57 3.34
N PRO A 115 16.16 -7.29 2.91
CA PRO A 115 14.95 -6.48 3.13
C PRO A 115 13.70 -7.10 2.52
N CYS A 116 13.78 -7.65 1.30
CA CYS A 116 12.63 -8.33 0.68
C CYS A 116 12.32 -9.66 1.36
N ARG A 117 13.32 -10.52 1.57
CA ARG A 117 13.10 -11.90 2.07
C ARG A 117 12.66 -11.94 3.53
N ILE A 118 13.32 -11.15 4.39
CA ILE A 118 13.08 -11.15 5.83
C ILE A 118 12.20 -9.98 6.23
N GLY A 119 12.44 -8.81 5.64
CA GLY A 119 11.69 -7.60 5.97
C GLY A 119 10.20 -7.75 5.71
N SER A 120 9.78 -8.40 4.62
CA SER A 120 8.36 -8.69 4.35
C SER A 120 7.69 -9.49 5.48
N VAL A 121 8.34 -10.56 5.96
CA VAL A 121 7.85 -11.35 7.12
C VAL A 121 7.76 -10.48 8.38
N ARG A 122 8.78 -9.64 8.63
CA ARG A 122 8.74 -8.70 9.76
C ARG A 122 7.66 -7.64 9.61
N GLY A 123 7.38 -7.19 8.39
CA GLY A 123 6.30 -6.26 8.08
C GLY A 123 4.94 -6.82 8.45
N VAL A 124 4.68 -8.11 8.14
CA VAL A 124 3.46 -8.81 8.59
C VAL A 124 3.34 -8.75 10.12
N GLU A 125 4.39 -9.16 10.83
CA GLU A 125 4.40 -9.16 12.31
C GLU A 125 4.20 -7.76 12.90
N ILE A 126 4.80 -6.73 12.28
CA ILE A 126 4.67 -5.34 12.74
C ILE A 126 3.23 -4.85 12.55
N ILE A 127 2.62 -5.09 11.39
CA ILE A 127 1.22 -4.68 11.14
C ILE A 127 0.27 -5.38 12.12
N GLU A 128 0.47 -6.66 12.40
CA GLU A 128 -0.32 -7.38 13.42
C GLU A 128 -0.15 -6.77 14.82
N ARG A 129 1.04 -6.29 15.17
CA ARG A 129 1.28 -5.59 16.45
C ARG A 129 0.64 -4.21 16.47
N ILE A 130 0.59 -3.49 15.34
CA ILE A 130 -0.15 -2.22 15.24
C ILE A 130 -1.63 -2.47 15.58
N LEU A 131 -2.24 -3.47 14.93
CA LEU A 131 -3.64 -3.85 15.17
C LEU A 131 -3.92 -4.34 16.60
N ALA A 132 -2.91 -4.89 17.27
CA ALA A 132 -3.00 -5.29 18.69
C ALA A 132 -2.74 -4.13 19.68
N GLY A 133 -2.49 -2.90 19.21
CA GLY A 133 -2.21 -1.74 20.05
C GLY A 133 -0.75 -1.62 20.52
N GLY A 134 0.16 -2.42 19.97
CA GLY A 134 1.59 -2.43 20.29
C GLY A 134 2.11 -3.79 20.77
N ARG A 135 3.28 -3.79 21.41
CA ARG A 135 3.91 -4.98 22.01
C ARG A 135 4.72 -4.65 23.26
N MET A 136 4.80 -5.61 24.17
CA MET A 136 5.78 -5.59 25.25
C MET A 136 7.18 -6.00 24.74
N ALA A 137 8.22 -5.46 25.37
CA ALA A 137 9.58 -5.92 25.14
C ALA A 137 9.71 -7.39 25.58
N ASP A 138 10.27 -8.24 24.73
CA ASP A 138 10.45 -9.66 25.02
C ASP A 138 11.62 -9.93 25.99
N SER A 139 11.76 -11.17 26.45
CA SER A 139 12.79 -11.54 27.42
C SER A 139 14.20 -11.35 26.88
N VAL A 140 14.42 -11.55 25.58
CA VAL A 140 15.72 -11.39 24.92
C VAL A 140 16.05 -9.90 24.80
N GLU A 141 15.10 -9.08 24.38
CA GLU A 141 15.26 -7.63 24.33
C GLU A 141 15.62 -7.04 25.69
N ARG A 142 15.18 -7.63 26.82
CA ARG A 142 15.52 -7.14 28.17
C ARG A 142 16.88 -7.59 28.69
N LEU A 143 17.57 -8.50 28.01
CA LEU A 143 18.88 -8.97 28.45
C LEU A 143 19.90 -7.81 28.51
N PRO A 144 20.81 -7.80 29.50
CA PRO A 144 21.85 -6.78 29.61
C PRO A 144 22.68 -6.64 28.34
N GLN A 145 22.95 -7.74 27.64
CA GLN A 145 23.81 -7.79 26.44
C GLN A 145 23.18 -7.14 25.21
N MET A 146 21.86 -7.02 25.16
CA MET A 146 21.14 -6.50 24.00
C MET A 146 21.06 -4.96 24.03
N HIS A 147 22.18 -4.26 24.01
CA HIS A 147 22.23 -2.80 24.20
C HIS A 147 21.40 -1.99 23.19
N ASN A 148 21.23 -2.51 21.96
CA ASN A 148 20.50 -1.84 20.89
C ASN A 148 18.99 -2.16 20.87
N ALA A 149 18.53 -3.08 21.74
CA ALA A 149 17.12 -3.44 21.81
C ALA A 149 16.34 -2.44 22.68
N ALA A 150 15.16 -2.04 22.20
CA ALA A 150 14.24 -1.25 23.01
C ALA A 150 13.86 -2.03 24.27
N LYS A 151 14.16 -1.47 25.44
CA LYS A 151 13.86 -2.10 26.74
C LYS A 151 12.43 -1.81 27.21
N THR A 152 11.81 -0.79 26.63
CA THR A 152 10.45 -0.35 26.92
C THR A 152 9.46 -0.98 25.93
N PRO A 153 8.18 -1.11 26.32
CA PRO A 153 7.12 -1.42 25.37
C PRO A 153 7.09 -0.46 24.19
N ARG A 154 6.65 -0.97 23.03
CA ARG A 154 6.31 -0.15 21.86
C ARG A 154 4.80 -0.14 21.73
N ASP A 155 4.18 1.03 21.80
CA ASP A 155 2.76 1.20 21.49
C ASP A 155 2.52 1.13 19.97
N ALA A 156 1.27 1.33 19.54
CA ALA A 156 0.91 1.33 18.12
C ALA A 156 1.71 2.38 17.31
N GLY A 157 1.90 3.59 17.84
CA GLY A 157 2.69 4.63 17.18
C GLY A 157 4.15 4.23 16.98
N GLY A 158 4.77 3.61 17.99
CA GLY A 158 6.12 3.07 17.87
C GLY A 158 6.23 1.89 16.90
N GLN A 159 5.17 1.09 16.72
CA GLN A 159 5.13 0.06 15.67
C GLN A 159 4.97 0.68 14.27
N VAL A 160 4.20 1.75 14.14
CA VAL A 160 4.07 2.50 12.89
C VAL A 160 5.42 3.05 12.46
N ALA A 161 6.14 3.77 13.34
CA ALA A 161 7.47 4.29 13.02
C ALA A 161 8.44 3.18 12.58
N LEU A 162 8.35 2.00 13.21
CA LEU A 162 9.15 0.83 12.82
C LEU A 162 8.74 0.26 11.45
N LEU A 163 7.45 0.29 11.11
CA LEU A 163 6.96 -0.11 9.78
C LEU A 163 7.46 0.86 8.70
N GLU A 164 7.44 2.16 8.98
CA GLU A 164 7.92 3.20 8.07
C GLU A 164 9.42 3.05 7.80
N ASP A 165 10.22 2.85 8.84
CA ASP A 165 11.67 2.58 8.74
C ASP A 165 11.94 1.30 7.91
N LEU A 166 11.23 0.21 8.21
CA LEU A 166 11.32 -1.02 7.42
C LEU A 166 10.99 -0.79 5.93
N CYS A 167 9.90 -0.06 5.65
CA CYS A 167 9.48 0.29 4.31
C CYS A 167 10.53 1.13 3.57
N ASP A 168 11.23 2.04 4.25
CA ASP A 168 12.35 2.79 3.69
C ASP A 168 13.54 1.90 3.35
N VAL A 169 13.92 1.01 4.28
CA VAL A 169 14.98 0.02 4.04
C VAL A 169 14.64 -0.89 2.86
N MET A 170 13.38 -1.33 2.74
CA MET A 170 12.93 -2.15 1.61
C MET A 170 13.02 -1.40 0.28
N LYS A 171 12.61 -0.12 0.24
CA LYS A 171 12.76 0.74 -0.94
C LYS A 171 14.22 0.90 -1.37
N SER A 172 15.10 1.18 -0.42
CA SER A 172 16.50 1.55 -0.68
C SER A 172 17.44 0.37 -0.90
N ALA A 173 17.16 -0.80 -0.30
CA ALA A 173 18.08 -1.93 -0.26
C ALA A 173 17.51 -3.25 -0.86
N SER A 174 16.41 -3.17 -1.59
CA SER A 174 15.94 -4.28 -2.43
C SER A 174 16.57 -4.25 -3.81
N LEU A 175 17.01 -5.41 -4.30
CA LEU A 175 17.69 -5.51 -5.60
C LEU A 175 16.74 -5.41 -6.81
N CYS A 176 15.43 -5.55 -6.60
CA CYS A 176 14.43 -5.45 -7.65
C CYS A 176 13.13 -4.83 -7.13
N ALA A 177 12.20 -4.54 -8.03
CA ALA A 177 10.94 -3.87 -7.74
C ALA A 177 10.01 -4.66 -6.81
N LEU A 178 10.10 -5.99 -6.71
CA LEU A 178 9.24 -6.75 -5.77
C LEU A 178 9.43 -6.23 -4.34
N GLY A 179 10.67 -6.28 -3.83
CA GLY A 179 10.98 -5.74 -2.52
C GLY A 179 10.91 -4.21 -2.48
N GLY A 180 11.40 -3.54 -3.54
CA GLY A 180 11.47 -2.09 -3.59
C GLY A 180 10.10 -1.40 -3.63
N PHE A 181 9.08 -2.05 -4.22
CA PHE A 181 7.76 -1.47 -4.42
C PHE A 181 6.68 -2.05 -3.50
N THR A 182 6.94 -3.16 -2.79
CA THR A 182 6.03 -3.62 -1.70
C THR A 182 5.67 -2.51 -0.70
N PRO A 183 6.56 -1.55 -0.38
CA PRO A 183 6.21 -0.42 0.47
C PRO A 183 5.11 0.50 -0.08
N TYR A 184 4.87 0.61 -1.40
CA TYR A 184 3.84 1.50 -1.95
C TYR A 184 2.42 1.20 -1.46
N PRO A 185 1.88 -0.03 -1.61
CA PRO A 185 0.56 -0.36 -1.07
C PRO A 185 0.47 -0.24 0.45
N VAL A 186 1.55 -0.54 1.18
CA VAL A 186 1.57 -0.44 2.66
C VAL A 186 1.51 1.01 3.12
N MET A 187 2.38 1.86 2.57
CA MET A 187 2.50 3.26 2.96
C MET A 187 1.30 4.09 2.50
N SER A 188 0.77 3.83 1.30
CA SER A 188 -0.46 4.49 0.83
C SER A 188 -1.67 4.11 1.69
N ALA A 189 -1.83 2.84 2.05
CA ALA A 189 -2.89 2.39 2.94
C ALA A 189 -2.84 3.11 4.31
N LEU A 190 -1.65 3.13 4.93
CA LEU A 190 -1.44 3.78 6.23
C LEU A 190 -1.60 5.32 6.18
N LYS A 191 -1.21 5.94 5.07
CA LYS A 191 -1.33 7.38 4.87
C LYS A 191 -2.79 7.81 4.81
N HIS A 192 -3.58 7.12 3.97
CA HIS A 192 -4.94 7.53 3.62
C HIS A 192 -6.02 6.98 4.55
N TRP A 193 -5.82 5.81 5.16
CA TRP A 193 -6.79 5.18 6.07
C TRP A 193 -6.15 4.76 7.40
N PRO A 194 -5.53 5.69 8.17
CA PRO A 194 -4.91 5.37 9.47
C PRO A 194 -5.91 4.78 10.47
N GLU A 195 -7.19 5.09 10.35
CA GLU A 195 -8.26 4.56 11.19
C GLU A 195 -8.41 3.03 11.08
N ASP A 196 -8.14 2.45 9.91
CA ASP A 196 -8.17 0.99 9.71
C ASP A 196 -7.03 0.29 10.48
N PHE A 197 -5.98 1.03 10.83
CA PHE A 197 -4.88 0.56 11.68
C PHE A 197 -5.13 0.84 13.18
N GLY A 198 -6.31 1.38 13.54
CA GLY A 198 -6.64 1.77 14.91
C GLY A 198 -5.95 3.06 15.38
N ILE A 199 -5.36 3.84 14.47
CA ILE A 199 -4.63 5.08 14.78
C ILE A 199 -5.61 6.26 14.69
N ARG A 200 -5.69 7.09 15.73
CA ARG A 200 -6.56 8.28 15.71
C ARG A 200 -5.83 9.45 15.07
N ALA A 201 -6.58 10.32 14.38
CA ALA A 201 -6.04 11.52 13.71
C ALA A 201 -5.22 12.44 14.64
N SER A 202 -5.48 12.44 15.96
CA SER A 202 -4.72 13.24 16.95
C SER A 202 -3.30 12.74 17.21
N GLU A 203 -2.98 11.48 16.89
CA GLU A 203 -1.67 10.86 17.16
C GLU A 203 -0.64 11.15 16.06
N LYS A 204 -1.09 11.59 14.86
CA LYS A 204 -0.22 12.01 13.75
C LYS A 204 0.42 13.39 13.94
N ALA A 205 -0.13 14.25 14.81
CA ALA A 205 0.37 15.62 15.00
C ALA A 205 1.58 15.70 15.96
N SER A 206 2.00 14.58 16.55
CA SER A 206 3.02 14.51 17.61
C SER A 206 4.28 13.72 17.24
N ALA A 207 4.45 13.35 15.97
CA ALA A 207 5.64 12.66 15.44
C ALA A 207 6.36 13.53 14.42
#